data_AF-A0A2D9KYL3-F1
#
_entry.id   AF-A0A2D9KYL3-F1
#
_cell.length_a   1.000
_cell.length_b   1.000
_cell.length_c   1.000
_cell.angle_alpha   90.00
_cell.angle_beta   90.00
_cell.angle_gamma   90.00
#
_symmetry.space_group_name_H-M   'P 1'
#
loop_
_entity.id
_entity.type
_entity.pdbx_description
1 polymer ?
#
loop_
_entity_poly.entity_id
_entity_poly.type
_entity_poly.pdbx_seq_one_letter_code
_entity_poly.pdbx_strand_id
1 'polypeptide(L)'
;MIELLFAVALSQQQIQDQCIYQAGVASRVQEVRQSGDDWEAFKATTQKIYKDDEGYHNLLGIAYLVYHKIPAELNPDQVFDLMFDTCKAGHKKPRKTEQEFNL
;
A
#
# COMPACT_ATOMS: atom_id res chain seq x y z
N MET A 1 16.04 -14.89 -26.30
CA MET A 1 16.51 -14.11 -25.12
C MET A 1 15.88 -12.72 -25.01
N ILE A 2 15.42 -12.08 -26.10
CA ILE A 2 14.82 -10.73 -26.05
C ILE A 2 13.42 -10.72 -25.37
N GLU A 3 12.59 -11.74 -25.61
CA GLU A 3 11.23 -11.79 -25.03
C GLU A 3 11.21 -11.86 -23.49
N LEU A 4 12.20 -12.53 -22.88
CA LEU A 4 12.30 -12.64 -21.43
C LEU A 4 12.61 -11.29 -20.77
N LEU A 5 13.37 -10.42 -21.45
CA LEU A 5 13.72 -9.10 -20.95
C LEU A 5 12.50 -8.16 -20.93
N PHE A 6 11.64 -8.24 -21.96
CA PHE A 6 10.40 -7.47 -22.01
C PHE A 6 9.42 -7.88 -20.91
N ALA A 7 9.25 -9.17 -20.66
CA ALA A 7 8.39 -9.67 -19.58
C ALA A 7 8.86 -9.20 -18.19
N VAL A 8 10.18 -9.23 -17.95
CA VAL A 8 10.76 -8.74 -16.68
C VAL A 8 10.53 -7.24 -16.52
N ALA A 9 10.76 -6.43 -17.55
CA ALA A 9 10.54 -4.98 -17.49
C ALA A 9 9.07 -4.62 -17.22
N LEU A 10 8.11 -5.29 -17.88
CA LEU A 10 6.68 -5.10 -17.64
C LEU A 10 6.29 -5.42 -16.19
N SER A 11 6.82 -6.50 -15.63
CA SER A 11 6.55 -6.89 -14.25
C SER A 11 7.10 -5.89 -13.22
N GLN A 12 8.28 -5.30 -13.48
CA GLN A 12 8.85 -4.28 -12.61
C GLN A 12 8.05 -2.98 -12.65
N GLN A 13 7.58 -2.58 -13.84
CA GLN A 13 6.73 -1.40 -13.98
C GLN A 13 5.41 -1.57 -13.21
N GLN A 14 4.76 -2.74 -13.31
CA GLN A 14 3.53 -3.03 -12.60
C GLN A 14 3.72 -2.97 -11.07
N ILE A 15 4.82 -3.52 -10.55
CA ILE A 15 5.18 -3.43 -9.13
C ILE A 15 5.38 -1.98 -8.73
N GLN A 16 6.07 -1.19 -9.55
CA GLN A 16 6.31 0.21 -9.26
C GLN A 16 5.02 1.01 -9.21
N ASP A 17 4.14 0.86 -10.20
CA ASP A 17 2.85 1.54 -10.25
C ASP A 17 1.97 1.16 -9.06
N GLN A 18 1.97 -0.12 -8.66
CA GLN A 18 1.25 -0.60 -7.49
C GLN A 18 1.77 0.03 -6.19
N CYS A 19 3.10 0.09 -6.01
CA CYS A 19 3.69 0.69 -4.82
C CYS A 19 3.48 2.21 -4.77
N ILE A 20 3.52 2.91 -5.90
CA ILE A 20 3.20 4.34 -5.99
C ILE A 20 1.75 4.58 -5.58
N TYR A 21 0.82 3.76 -6.09
CA TYR A 21 -0.59 3.86 -5.73
C TYR A 21 -0.81 3.69 -4.22
N GLN A 22 -0.24 2.65 -3.61
CA GLN A 22 -0.39 2.41 -2.17
C GLN A 22 0.17 3.55 -1.32
N ALA A 23 1.36 4.02 -1.67
CA ALA A 23 2.02 5.13 -0.98
C ALA A 23 1.24 6.44 -1.12
N GLY A 24 0.72 6.73 -2.32
CA GLY A 24 -0.09 7.91 -2.58
C GLY A 24 -1.39 7.91 -1.79
N VAL A 25 -2.11 6.78 -1.75
CA VAL A 25 -3.32 6.65 -0.91
C VAL A 25 -2.98 6.85 0.57
N ALA A 26 -1.90 6.22 1.06
CA ALA A 26 -1.52 6.34 2.46
C ALA A 26 -1.16 7.79 2.86
N SER A 27 -0.44 8.50 1.99
CA SER A 27 -0.10 9.91 2.16
C SER A 27 -1.35 10.77 2.30
N ARG A 28 -2.34 10.59 1.40
CA ARG A 28 -3.61 11.32 1.44
C ARG A 28 -4.46 10.99 2.67
N VAL A 29 -4.47 9.73 3.09
CA VAL A 29 -5.14 9.36 4.34
C VAL A 29 -4.47 10.01 5.54
N GLN A 30 -3.14 10.14 5.55
CA GLN A 30 -2.43 10.83 6.62
C GLN A 30 -2.78 12.33 6.67
N GLU A 31 -2.96 13.00 5.52
CA GLU A 31 -3.48 14.37 5.48
C GLU A 31 -4.84 14.48 6.17
N VAL A 32 -5.76 13.57 5.86
CA VAL A 32 -7.11 13.54 6.46
C VAL A 32 -7.05 13.26 7.96
N ARG A 33 -6.25 12.28 8.38
CA ARG A 33 -6.04 11.98 9.80
C ARG A 33 -5.50 13.19 10.57
N GLN A 34 -4.57 13.94 9.97
CA GLN A 34 -3.99 15.15 10.57
C GLN A 34 -4.95 16.33 10.60
N SER A 35 -6.00 16.34 9.76
CA SER A 35 -7.10 17.31 9.87
C SER A 35 -8.07 17.04 11.02
N GLY A 36 -7.87 15.95 11.77
CA GLY A 36 -8.62 15.62 12.99
C GLY A 36 -9.70 14.55 12.81
N ASP A 37 -9.78 13.92 11.63
CA ASP A 37 -10.68 12.79 11.40
C ASP A 37 -10.13 11.55 12.10
N ASP A 38 -10.93 10.93 12.97
CA ASP A 38 -10.64 9.60 13.50
C ASP A 38 -11.02 8.48 12.50
N TRP A 39 -10.66 7.24 12.84
CA TRP A 39 -10.91 6.09 11.97
C TRP A 39 -12.40 5.89 11.64
N GLU A 40 -13.30 6.07 12.61
CA GLU A 40 -14.72 5.83 12.41
C GLU A 40 -15.35 6.94 11.55
N ALA A 41 -14.94 8.20 11.76
CA ALA A 41 -15.33 9.33 10.93
C ALA A 41 -14.86 9.17 9.47
N PHE A 42 -13.60 8.77 9.27
CA PHE A 42 -13.05 8.47 7.95
C PHE A 42 -13.86 7.37 7.26
N LYS A 43 -14.03 6.22 7.91
CA LYS A 43 -14.73 5.05 7.37
C LYS A 43 -16.17 5.39 6.97
N ALA A 44 -16.91 6.08 7.83
CA ALA A 44 -18.28 6.48 7.57
C ALA A 44 -18.39 7.47 6.39
N THR A 45 -17.42 8.38 6.24
CA THR A 45 -17.36 9.31 5.12
C THR A 45 -17.03 8.60 3.82
N THR A 46 -16.03 7.71 3.82
CA THR A 46 -15.66 6.92 2.64
C THR A 46 -16.83 6.05 2.16
N GLN A 47 -17.55 5.40 3.06
CA GLN A 47 -18.69 4.53 2.72
C GLN A 47 -19.83 5.29 2.00
N LYS A 48 -19.97 6.60 2.22
CA LYS A 48 -20.98 7.43 1.54
C LYS A 48 -20.59 7.83 0.12
N ILE A 49 -19.29 7.87 -0.17
CA ILE A 49 -18.74 8.41 -1.42
C ILE A 49 -18.49 7.30 -2.44
N TYR A 50 -17.99 6.16 -1.97
CA TYR A 50 -17.53 5.07 -2.84
C TYR A 50 -18.55 3.93 -2.91
N LYS A 51 -18.59 3.28 -4.07
CA LYS A 51 -19.32 2.01 -4.21
C LYS A 51 -18.59 0.92 -3.44
N ASP A 52 -19.33 -0.05 -2.93
CA ASP A 52 -18.78 -1.21 -2.25
C ASP A 52 -18.16 -2.17 -3.28
N ASP A 53 -16.91 -1.90 -3.65
CA ASP A 53 -16.14 -2.64 -4.64
C ASP A 53 -14.69 -2.88 -4.18
N GLU A 54 -13.91 -3.57 -5.02
CA GLU A 54 -12.50 -3.89 -4.72
C GLU A 54 -11.66 -2.62 -4.49
N GLY A 55 -11.93 -1.54 -5.22
CA GLY A 55 -11.23 -0.27 -5.06
C GLY A 55 -11.49 0.35 -3.68
N TYR A 56 -12.74 0.34 -3.24
CA TYR A 56 -13.13 0.78 -1.90
C TYR A 56 -12.46 -0.06 -0.80
N HIS A 57 -12.48 -1.39 -0.92
CA HIS A 57 -11.84 -2.26 0.07
C HIS A 57 -10.31 -2.09 0.11
N ASN A 58 -9.67 -1.89 -1.04
CA ASN A 58 -8.23 -1.60 -1.12
C ASN A 58 -7.90 -0.28 -0.41
N LEU A 59 -8.69 0.78 -0.65
CA LEU A 59 -8.53 2.07 0.03
C LEU A 59 -8.71 1.93 1.55
N LEU A 60 -9.74 1.22 2.02
CA LEU A 60 -9.94 0.98 3.45
C LEU A 60 -8.81 0.18 4.09
N GLY A 61 -8.26 -0.82 3.39
CA GLY A 61 -7.12 -1.59 3.88
C GLY A 61 -5.88 -0.72 4.09
N ILE A 62 -5.57 0.16 3.14
CA ILE A 62 -4.45 1.11 3.26
C ILE A 62 -4.72 2.11 4.38
N ALA A 63 -5.93 2.68 4.43
CA ALA A 63 -6.28 3.64 5.45
C ALA A 63 -6.19 3.06 6.86
N TYR A 64 -6.66 1.82 7.06
CA TYR A 64 -6.54 1.12 8.34
C TYR A 64 -5.07 1.03 8.79
N LEU A 65 -4.14 0.74 7.88
CA LEU A 65 -2.72 0.72 8.22
C LEU A 65 -2.24 2.10 8.68
N VAL A 66 -2.62 3.17 7.98
CA VAL A 66 -2.25 4.54 8.37
C VAL A 66 -2.77 4.87 9.77
N TYR A 67 -4.05 4.64 10.03
CA TYR A 67 -4.68 4.97 11.32
C TYR A 67 -4.14 4.16 12.51
N HIS A 68 -3.80 2.89 12.30
CA HIS A 68 -3.51 1.97 13.42
C HIS A 68 -2.05 1.52 13.53
N LYS A 69 -1.25 1.65 12.47
CA LYS A 69 0.12 1.12 12.42
C LYS A 69 1.18 2.19 12.17
N ILE A 70 0.80 3.32 11.58
CA ILE A 70 1.73 4.41 11.29
C ILE A 70 1.66 5.47 12.40
N PRO A 71 2.80 5.96 12.91
CA PRO A 71 2.83 7.05 13.89
C PRO A 71 2.11 8.30 13.37
N ALA A 72 1.33 8.95 14.23
CA ALA A 72 0.52 10.11 13.85
C ALA A 72 1.37 11.36 13.52
N GLU A 73 2.58 11.40 14.05
CA GLU A 73 3.52 12.52 13.94
C GLU A 73 4.23 12.56 12.57
N LEU A 74 4.22 11.45 11.83
CA LEU A 74 4.79 11.43 10.48
C LEU A 74 3.98 12.33 9.56
N ASN A 75 4.67 13.18 8.81
CA ASN A 75 4.02 13.98 7.78
C ASN A 75 3.63 13.11 6.56
N PRO A 76 2.74 13.60 5.67
CA PRO A 76 2.27 12.83 4.51
C PRO A 76 3.39 12.33 3.58
N ASP A 77 4.47 13.09 3.40
CA ASP A 77 5.61 12.69 2.56
C ASP A 77 6.40 11.54 3.19
N GLN A 78 6.62 11.58 4.50
CA GLN A 78 7.25 10.50 5.24
C GLN A 78 6.41 9.21 5.20
N VAL A 79 5.08 9.34 5.25
CA VAL A 79 4.16 8.20 5.11
C VAL A 79 4.23 7.63 3.69
N PHE A 80 4.32 8.49 2.67
CA PHE A 80 4.53 8.04 1.29
C PHE A 80 5.81 7.20 1.17
N ASP A 81 6.95 7.74 1.60
CA ASP A 81 8.24 7.05 1.48
C ASP A 81 8.24 5.71 2.23
N LEU A 82 7.73 5.70 3.46
CA LEU A 82 7.63 4.50 4.28
C LEU A 82 6.80 3.40 3.59
N MET A 83 5.64 3.76 3.04
CA MET A 83 4.74 2.82 2.38
C MET A 83 5.30 2.33 1.05
N PHE A 84 5.93 3.23 0.28
CA PHE A 84 6.58 2.90 -0.97
C PHE A 84 7.74 1.91 -0.77
N ASP A 85 8.62 2.18 0.20
CA ASP A 85 9.74 1.32 0.52
C ASP A 85 9.30 -0.03 1.09
N THR A 86 8.28 -0.04 1.95
CA THR A 86 7.69 -1.27 2.49
C THR A 86 7.11 -2.15 1.37
N CYS A 87 6.35 -1.56 0.44
CA CYS A 87 5.78 -2.28 -0.69
C CYS A 87 6.89 -2.89 -1.57
N LYS A 88 7.89 -2.09 -1.99
CA LYS A 88 9.02 -2.59 -2.78
C LYS A 88 9.77 -3.71 -2.07
N ALA A 89 9.99 -3.60 -0.77
CA ALA A 89 10.66 -4.64 0.02
C ALA A 89 9.87 -5.95 0.06
N GLY A 90 8.53 -5.87 0.09
CA GLY A 90 7.63 -7.02 -0.02
C GLY A 90 7.80 -7.80 -1.32
N HIS A 91 7.97 -7.10 -2.44
CA HIS A 91 8.22 -7.71 -3.76
C HIS A 91 9.65 -8.25 -3.94
N LYS A 92 10.61 -7.79 -3.10
CA LYS A 92 12.00 -8.28 -3.11
C LYS A 92 12.22 -9.55 -2.30
N LYS A 93 11.30 -9.94 -1.41
CA LYS A 93 11.47 -11.16 -0.61
C LYS A 93 11.43 -12.39 -1.53
N PRO A 94 12.47 -13.26 -1.53
CA PRO A 94 12.37 -14.53 -2.22
C PRO A 94 11.20 -15.33 -1.63
N ARG A 95 10.35 -15.87 -2.51
CA ARG A 95 9.37 -16.89 -2.15
C ARG A 95 10.17 -18.01 -1.48
N LYS A 96 9.92 -18.32 -0.19
CA LYS A 96 10.46 -19.53 0.44
C LYS A 96 9.84 -20.74 -0.27
N THR A 97 10.40 -21.13 -1.41
CA THR A 97 10.38 -22.53 -1.84
C THR A 97 11.39 -23.27 -0.99
N GLU A 98 11.02 -24.48 -0.58
CA GLU A 98 11.82 -25.45 0.18
C GLU A 98 11.74 -25.28 1.71
N GLN A 99 10.64 -25.82 2.25
CA GLN A 99 10.71 -26.56 3.50
C GLN A 99 11.79 -27.63 3.32
N GLU A 100 12.89 -27.49 4.03
CA GLU A 100 13.79 -28.59 4.35
C GLU A 100 12.98 -29.65 5.12
N PHE A 101 12.39 -30.61 4.41
CA PHE A 101 12.15 -31.93 4.97
C PHE A 101 13.44 -32.72 4.73
N ASN A 102 14.33 -32.64 5.71
CA ASN A 102 15.46 -33.55 5.84
C ASN A 102 14.90 -34.98 5.99
N LEU A 103 15.25 -35.83 5.03
CA LEU A 103 15.21 -37.29 5.13
C LEU A 103 16.65 -37.79 5.26
#